data_AF-A0A560WCT6-F1
#
_entry.id   AF-A0A560WCT6-F1
#
_cell.length_a   1.000
_cell.length_b   1.000
_cell.length_c   1.000
_cell.angle_alpha   90.00
_cell.angle_beta   90.00
_cell.angle_gamma   90.00
#
_symmetry.space_group_name_H-M   'P 1'
#
loop_
_entity.id
_entity.type
_entity.pdbx_description
1 polymer ?
#
loop_
_entity_poly.entity_id
_entity_poly.type
_entity_poly.pdbx_seq_one_letter_code
_entity_poly.pdbx_strand_id
1 'polypeptide(L)'
;MSARERVDSRWPYDSPSRRRARAARRLVDATARSRSVSPRILPAYWWDGHPNFGDALTPWILARYGIAAVHTSPRVARMSGVGSIVEQLPATFNGVIWGSGLLRGEPVDLPQARVLAVRGPLTKAALGVADDVALGDPGILVARHATRRRARWGLGIVPHGFHRRDEALRDVSTSRGVTVVDVARGPGAVIGHIAECSAILSTSLHGLIIADGLGIPAAWAQRRPALWGGDFKFRDYEAVMTPGRTREIHLTQGTGVRDIELGVAGPDGDAREEAIRSLEETIPLLPTTTERVWRSFALRGVPE
;
A
#
# COMPACT_ATOMS: atom_id res chain seq x y z
N MET A 1 4.13 -30.14 2.08
CA MET A 1 4.82 -29.04 1.39
C MET A 1 4.18 -28.79 0.02
N SER A 2 3.55 -27.63 -0.17
CA SER A 2 3.00 -27.17 -1.43
C SER A 2 4.11 -26.86 -2.45
N ALA A 3 3.76 -26.80 -3.74
CA ALA A 3 4.72 -26.42 -4.79
C ALA A 3 5.34 -25.02 -4.55
N ARG A 4 4.58 -24.09 -3.95
CA ARG A 4 5.09 -22.77 -3.55
C ARG A 4 6.10 -22.86 -2.41
N GLU A 5 5.83 -23.65 -1.38
CA GLU A 5 6.75 -23.83 -0.25
C GLU A 5 8.09 -24.45 -0.68
N ARG A 6 8.07 -25.37 -1.66
CA ARG A 6 9.29 -25.96 -2.26
C ARG A 6 10.13 -24.96 -3.07
N VAL A 7 9.48 -24.00 -3.73
CA VAL A 7 10.18 -22.96 -4.50
C VAL A 7 10.71 -21.89 -3.54
N ASP A 8 9.93 -21.48 -2.55
CA ASP A 8 10.35 -20.48 -1.57
C ASP A 8 11.47 -20.99 -0.64
N SER A 9 11.53 -22.30 -0.36
CA SER A 9 12.63 -22.90 0.41
C SER A 9 13.94 -22.98 -0.37
N ARG A 10 13.89 -23.12 -1.70
CA ARG A 10 15.08 -23.17 -2.58
C ARG A 10 15.48 -21.78 -3.10
N TRP A 11 14.53 -20.86 -3.15
CA TRP A 11 14.68 -19.53 -3.69
C TRP A 11 13.79 -18.55 -2.91
N PRO A 12 14.27 -18.06 -1.74
CA PRO A 12 13.52 -17.16 -0.87
C PRO A 12 13.00 -15.92 -1.60
N TYR A 13 11.81 -15.45 -1.21
CA TYR A 13 11.14 -14.31 -1.85
C TYR A 13 12.00 -13.04 -1.86
N ASP A 14 12.75 -12.81 -0.79
CA ASP A 14 13.62 -11.68 -0.52
C ASP A 14 15.05 -11.84 -1.09
N SER A 15 15.37 -12.99 -1.71
CA SER A 15 16.70 -13.23 -2.27
C SER A 15 17.07 -12.22 -3.38
N PRO A 16 18.37 -11.85 -3.51
CA PRO A 16 18.83 -10.85 -4.49
C PRO A 16 18.44 -11.18 -5.94
N SER A 17 18.53 -12.45 -6.33
CA SER A 17 18.21 -12.92 -7.68
C SER A 17 16.72 -12.76 -8.01
N ARG A 18 15.82 -13.00 -7.03
CA ARG A 18 14.38 -12.79 -7.22
C ARG A 18 14.02 -11.31 -7.28
N ARG A 19 14.68 -10.47 -6.47
CA ARG A 19 14.55 -9.00 -6.55
C ARG A 19 14.95 -8.47 -7.92
N ARG A 20 16.08 -8.94 -8.46
CA ARG A 20 16.54 -8.58 -9.82
C ARG A 20 15.55 -9.02 -10.90
N ALA A 21 15.04 -10.25 -10.83
CA ALA A 21 14.02 -10.72 -11.78
C ALA A 21 12.73 -9.88 -11.71
N ARG A 22 12.28 -9.50 -10.51
CA ARG A 22 11.14 -8.58 -10.33
C ARG A 22 11.42 -7.19 -10.92
N ALA A 23 12.62 -6.65 -10.71
CA ALA A 23 13.02 -5.36 -11.26
C ALA A 23 13.03 -5.37 -12.80
N ALA A 24 13.59 -6.40 -13.41
CA ALA A 24 13.59 -6.58 -14.87
C ALA A 24 12.15 -6.65 -15.44
N ARG A 25 11.29 -7.46 -14.82
CA ARG A 25 9.87 -7.54 -15.22
C ARG A 25 9.16 -6.19 -15.11
N ARG A 26 9.42 -5.41 -14.06
CA ARG A 26 8.82 -4.07 -13.88
C ARG A 26 9.28 -3.09 -14.94
N LEU A 27 10.53 -3.17 -15.38
CA LEU A 27 11.04 -2.35 -16.49
C LEU A 27 10.28 -2.66 -17.79
N VAL A 28 10.08 -3.95 -18.09
CA VAL A 28 9.27 -4.38 -19.24
C VAL A 28 7.83 -3.89 -19.13
N ASP A 29 7.18 -4.11 -17.98
CA ASP A 29 5.79 -3.70 -17.74
C ASP A 29 5.61 -2.17 -17.84
N ALA A 30 6.56 -1.38 -17.32
CA ALA A 30 6.53 0.08 -17.42
C ALA A 30 6.80 0.58 -18.84
N THR A 31 7.69 -0.08 -19.59
CA THR A 31 7.95 0.26 -21.00
C THR A 31 6.71 0.01 -21.85
N ALA A 32 6.06 -1.15 -21.67
CA ALA A 32 4.84 -1.50 -22.39
C ALA A 32 3.67 -0.53 -22.11
N ARG A 33 3.67 0.15 -20.97
CA ARG A 33 2.64 1.11 -20.56
C ARG A 33 3.02 2.57 -20.84
N SER A 34 4.30 2.84 -21.08
CA SER A 34 4.79 4.17 -21.39
C SER A 34 4.42 4.53 -22.83
N ARG A 35 3.88 5.74 -23.02
CA ARG A 35 3.71 6.33 -24.37
C ARG A 35 5.05 6.70 -25.03
N SER A 36 6.14 6.65 -24.28
CA SER A 36 7.52 6.86 -24.73
C SER A 36 8.31 5.54 -24.73
N VAL A 37 9.18 5.36 -25.72
CA VAL A 37 10.05 4.18 -25.90
C VAL A 37 11.05 3.99 -24.74
N SER A 38 11.25 5.00 -23.89
CA SER A 38 12.12 4.92 -22.72
C SER A 38 11.34 5.14 -21.42
N PRO A 39 11.19 4.11 -20.56
CA PRO A 39 10.50 4.27 -19.28
C PRO A 39 11.30 5.17 -18.34
N ARG A 40 10.60 5.95 -17.52
CA ARG A 40 11.19 6.71 -16.41
C ARG A 40 11.55 5.74 -15.29
N ILE A 41 12.77 5.73 -14.80
CA ILE A 41 13.24 4.84 -13.73
C ILE A 41 13.34 5.59 -12.41
N LEU A 42 12.84 4.97 -11.35
CA LEU A 42 12.84 5.53 -10.00
C LEU A 42 13.40 4.52 -8.99
N PRO A 43 14.62 4.71 -8.46
CA PRO A 43 15.09 3.98 -7.30
C PRO A 43 14.22 4.34 -6.09
N ALA A 44 13.49 3.38 -5.55
CA ALA A 44 12.51 3.61 -4.50
C ALA A 44 12.58 2.53 -3.42
N TYR A 45 12.24 2.94 -2.20
CA TYR A 45 12.05 2.06 -1.06
C TYR A 45 10.57 1.79 -0.82
N TRP A 46 10.25 0.53 -0.59
CA TRP A 46 8.99 0.05 -0.03
C TRP A 46 9.27 -1.27 0.67
N TRP A 47 8.40 -1.67 1.60
CA TRP A 47 8.62 -2.93 2.32
C TRP A 47 8.51 -4.14 1.39
N ASP A 48 9.42 -5.09 1.53
CA ASP A 48 9.53 -6.19 0.57
C ASP A 48 9.80 -7.54 1.28
N GLY A 49 9.92 -7.54 2.62
CA GLY A 49 10.36 -8.70 3.41
C GLY A 49 9.49 -9.95 3.31
N HIS A 50 8.25 -9.86 2.83
CA HIS A 50 7.41 -11.03 2.56
C HIS A 50 6.35 -10.73 1.48
N PRO A 51 5.73 -11.77 0.87
CA PRO A 51 4.64 -11.58 -0.07
C PRO A 51 3.44 -10.89 0.57
N ASN A 52 3.18 -9.65 0.16
CA ASN A 52 2.03 -8.86 0.53
C ASN A 52 1.68 -7.93 -0.63
N PHE A 53 0.44 -7.95 -1.08
CA PHE A 53 0.01 -7.14 -2.22
C PHE A 53 0.15 -5.64 -1.95
N GLY A 54 -0.09 -5.22 -0.70
CA GLY A 54 -0.13 -3.83 -0.29
C GLY A 54 1.24 -3.19 -0.35
N ASP A 55 2.26 -3.89 0.16
CA ASP A 55 3.63 -3.40 0.07
C ASP A 55 4.14 -3.40 -1.39
N ALA A 56 3.56 -4.24 -2.26
CA ALA A 56 3.84 -4.25 -3.69
C ALA A 56 3.04 -3.20 -4.49
N LEU A 57 2.28 -2.30 -3.85
CA LEU A 57 1.50 -1.26 -4.55
C LEU A 57 2.39 -0.19 -5.19
N THR A 58 3.48 0.24 -4.54
CA THR A 58 4.41 1.25 -5.08
C THR A 58 4.81 0.96 -6.54
N PRO A 59 5.42 -0.20 -6.87
CA PRO A 59 5.76 -0.51 -8.25
C PRO A 59 4.54 -0.76 -9.14
N TRP A 60 3.42 -1.25 -8.60
CA TRP A 60 2.21 -1.49 -9.38
C TRP A 60 1.56 -0.20 -9.87
N ILE A 61 1.53 0.83 -9.03
CA ILE A 61 0.93 2.13 -9.33
C ILE A 61 1.82 2.91 -10.28
N LEU A 62 3.11 3.05 -9.94
CA LEU A 62 4.06 3.83 -10.74
C LEU A 62 4.18 3.31 -12.19
N ALA A 63 4.11 2.00 -12.40
CA ALA A 63 4.14 1.42 -13.75
C ALA A 63 2.98 1.89 -14.64
N ARG A 64 1.84 2.29 -14.07
CA ARG A 64 0.69 2.84 -14.81
C ARG A 64 0.87 4.30 -15.22
N TYR A 65 1.81 5.00 -14.58
CA TYR A 65 2.24 6.36 -14.94
C TYR A 65 3.56 6.34 -15.75
N GLY A 66 3.93 5.18 -16.32
CA GLY A 66 5.14 5.01 -17.12
C GLY A 66 6.44 5.09 -16.30
N ILE A 67 6.38 4.86 -14.99
CA ILE A 67 7.52 4.89 -14.08
C ILE A 67 7.87 3.46 -13.63
N ALA A 68 9.06 2.98 -13.98
CA ALA A 68 9.65 1.75 -13.48
C ALA A 68 10.28 2.00 -12.10
N ALA A 69 9.57 1.62 -11.04
CA ALA A 69 10.13 1.63 -9.69
C ALA A 69 11.09 0.45 -9.48
N VAL A 70 12.31 0.74 -9.04
CA VAL A 70 13.34 -0.25 -8.72
C VAL A 70 13.54 -0.26 -7.22
N HIS A 71 13.38 -1.44 -6.60
CA HIS A 71 13.54 -1.59 -5.16
C HIS A 71 15.01 -1.40 -4.78
N THR A 72 15.29 -0.49 -3.87
CA THR A 72 16.62 -0.28 -3.27
C THR A 72 16.55 -0.25 -1.75
N SER A 73 17.69 -0.25 -1.07
CA SER A 73 17.71 0.00 0.38
C SER A 73 17.32 1.47 0.67
N PRO A 74 16.83 1.78 1.88
CA PRO A 74 16.51 3.15 2.28
C PRO A 74 17.66 4.15 2.09
N ARG A 75 18.92 3.70 2.27
CA ARG A 75 20.12 4.56 2.17
C ARG A 75 20.35 5.14 0.78
N VAL A 76 19.93 4.44 -0.27
CA VAL A 76 20.19 4.83 -1.67
C VAL A 76 18.89 5.05 -2.47
N ALA A 77 17.73 4.91 -1.82
CA ALA A 77 16.44 5.19 -2.43
C ALA A 77 16.30 6.69 -2.70
N ARG A 78 15.69 7.04 -3.84
CA ARG A 78 15.33 8.43 -4.16
C ARG A 78 13.89 8.75 -3.80
N MET A 79 13.10 7.75 -3.43
CA MET A 79 11.71 7.91 -3.00
C MET A 79 11.33 6.83 -1.96
N SER A 80 10.53 7.18 -0.97
CA SER A 80 9.77 6.26 -0.13
C SER A 80 8.32 6.18 -0.62
N GLY A 81 7.80 4.97 -0.85
CA GLY A 81 6.46 4.73 -1.42
C GLY A 81 5.40 4.30 -0.39
N VAL A 82 4.39 3.57 -0.85
CA VAL A 82 3.30 3.03 -0.02
C VAL A 82 3.83 2.25 1.18
N GLY A 83 3.26 2.50 2.37
CA GLY A 83 3.49 1.75 3.59
C GLY A 83 3.81 2.60 4.84
N SER A 84 3.77 1.96 6.01
CA SER A 84 4.25 2.50 7.29
C SER A 84 5.77 2.37 7.41
N ILE A 85 6.51 3.11 6.58
CA ILE A 85 7.95 2.91 6.39
C ILE A 85 8.80 4.16 6.65
N VAL A 86 8.19 5.29 7.03
CA VAL A 86 8.93 6.54 7.30
C VAL A 86 9.98 6.35 8.40
N GLU A 87 9.64 5.61 9.47
CA GLU A 87 10.56 5.26 10.58
C GLU A 87 11.76 4.40 10.16
N GLN A 88 11.76 3.87 8.94
CA GLN A 88 12.83 3.02 8.42
C GLN A 88 13.83 3.82 7.56
N LEU A 89 13.56 5.10 7.32
CA LEU A 89 14.45 5.98 6.59
C LEU A 89 15.56 6.48 7.52
N PRO A 90 16.84 6.46 7.09
CA PRO A 90 17.92 7.04 7.89
C PRO A 90 17.80 8.56 7.92
N ALA A 91 18.31 9.21 8.98
CA ALA A 91 18.36 10.68 9.07
C ALA A 91 19.09 11.36 7.87
N THR A 92 19.98 10.62 7.19
CA THR A 92 20.68 11.06 5.98
C THR A 92 19.85 10.92 4.70
N PHE A 93 18.61 10.44 4.76
CA PHE A 93 17.75 10.28 3.60
C PHE A 93 17.46 11.64 2.96
N ASN A 94 17.89 11.80 1.71
CA ASN A 94 17.74 13.01 0.91
C ASN A 94 16.82 12.81 -0.31
N GLY A 95 16.01 11.74 -0.28
CA GLY A 95 15.03 11.42 -1.29
C GLY A 95 13.68 12.10 -1.03
N VAL A 96 12.66 11.62 -1.75
CA VAL A 96 11.29 12.10 -1.65
C VAL A 96 10.45 11.18 -0.77
N ILE A 97 9.66 11.73 0.15
CA ILE A 97 8.56 11.00 0.80
C ILE A 97 7.29 11.20 -0.04
N TRP A 98 6.72 10.09 -0.53
CA TRP A 98 5.53 10.10 -1.39
C TRP A 98 4.43 9.24 -0.77
N GLY A 99 3.72 9.83 0.19
CA GLY A 99 2.50 9.30 0.81
C GLY A 99 2.73 8.14 1.78
N SER A 100 3.99 7.84 2.12
CA SER A 100 4.33 6.94 3.24
C SER A 100 3.80 7.49 4.57
N GLY A 101 3.57 6.58 5.52
CA GLY A 101 3.18 6.93 6.89
C GLY A 101 4.17 6.46 7.95
N LEU A 102 3.99 6.95 9.17
CA LEU A 102 4.65 6.37 10.36
C LEU A 102 3.99 5.05 10.77
N LEU A 103 4.68 4.26 11.58
CA LEU A 103 4.15 3.02 12.14
C LEU A 103 3.56 3.30 13.53
N ARG A 104 4.33 3.95 14.39
CA ARG A 104 4.03 4.22 15.80
C ARG A 104 3.65 5.67 16.09
N GLY A 105 3.93 6.58 15.15
CA GLY A 105 3.65 8.01 15.33
C GLY A 105 4.73 8.77 16.10
N GLU A 106 5.86 8.13 16.36
CA GLU A 106 7.02 8.79 16.96
C GLU A 106 7.59 9.83 15.99
N PRO A 107 8.01 11.01 16.49
CA PRO A 107 8.70 12.00 15.66
C PRO A 107 9.94 11.40 14.99
N VAL A 108 10.12 11.71 13.71
CA VAL A 108 11.30 11.29 12.93
C VAL A 108 11.89 12.52 12.27
N ASP A 109 13.16 12.79 12.56
CA ASP A 109 13.89 13.89 11.93
C ASP A 109 14.52 13.44 10.61
N LEU A 110 14.07 14.04 9.51
CA LEU A 110 14.52 13.77 8.14
C LEU A 110 14.84 15.11 7.44
N PRO A 111 15.86 15.84 7.91
CA PRO A 111 16.07 17.25 7.56
C PRO A 111 16.46 17.47 6.09
N GLN A 112 16.90 16.41 5.40
CA GLN A 112 17.28 16.44 3.98
C GLN A 112 16.17 15.90 3.06
N ALA A 113 15.10 15.32 3.62
CA ALA A 113 14.05 14.72 2.84
C ALA A 113 13.13 15.78 2.25
N ARG A 114 12.78 15.62 0.97
CA ARG A 114 11.72 16.42 0.36
C ARG A 114 10.39 15.69 0.56
N VAL A 115 9.43 16.34 1.20
CA VAL A 115 8.11 15.73 1.44
C VAL A 115 7.13 16.24 0.39
N LEU A 116 6.70 15.34 -0.50
CA LEU A 116 5.66 15.65 -1.50
C LEU A 116 4.27 15.26 -1.01
N ALA A 117 4.19 14.14 -0.31
CA ALA A 117 2.96 13.66 0.30
C ALA A 117 3.27 12.84 1.54
N VAL A 118 2.33 12.79 2.48
CA VAL A 118 2.33 11.86 3.61
C VAL A 118 0.96 11.20 3.74
N ARG A 119 0.89 10.04 4.39
CA ARG A 119 -0.37 9.28 4.46
C ARG A 119 -1.53 10.07 5.05
N GLY A 120 -1.27 10.87 6.09
CA GLY A 120 -2.29 11.61 6.79
C GLY A 120 -1.74 12.66 7.76
N PRO A 121 -2.64 13.40 8.43
CA PRO A 121 -2.28 14.55 9.24
C PRO A 121 -1.48 14.19 10.51
N LEU A 122 -1.60 12.97 11.04
CA LEU A 122 -0.81 12.56 12.20
C LEU A 122 0.65 12.33 11.81
N THR A 123 0.89 11.70 10.66
CA THR A 123 2.25 11.60 10.08
C THR A 123 2.79 13.00 9.75
N LYS A 124 1.97 13.88 9.15
CA LYS A 124 2.35 15.27 8.83
C LYS A 124 2.84 16.02 10.07
N ALA A 125 2.05 15.98 11.15
CA ALA A 125 2.37 16.66 12.41
C ALA A 125 3.65 16.12 13.04
N ALA A 126 3.83 14.79 13.07
CA ALA A 126 5.02 14.16 13.66
C ALA A 126 6.31 14.45 12.88
N LEU A 127 6.22 14.74 11.57
CA LEU A 127 7.36 15.17 10.76
C LEU A 127 7.61 16.69 10.79
N GLY A 128 6.68 17.48 11.33
CA GLY A 128 6.82 18.94 11.39
C GLY A 128 6.90 19.61 10.01
N VAL A 129 6.24 19.04 8.99
CA VAL A 129 6.31 19.54 7.61
C VAL A 129 5.23 20.57 7.29
N ALA A 130 5.46 21.35 6.23
CA ALA A 130 4.61 22.46 5.81
C ALA A 130 3.16 22.05 5.51
N ASP A 131 2.28 23.05 5.53
CA ASP A 131 0.85 22.80 5.47
C ASP A 131 0.32 22.33 4.11
N ASP A 132 1.04 22.67 3.05
CA ASP A 132 0.73 22.43 1.64
C ASP A 132 1.12 21.03 1.13
N VAL A 133 1.67 20.17 1.99
CA VAL A 133 2.00 18.78 1.64
C VAL A 133 0.72 17.99 1.37
N ALA A 134 0.68 17.28 0.24
CA ALA A 134 -0.45 16.44 -0.13
C ALA A 134 -0.69 15.33 0.91
N LEU A 135 -1.95 15.03 1.19
CA LEU A 135 -2.35 13.98 2.13
C LEU A 135 -2.96 12.79 1.40
N GLY A 136 -2.51 11.59 1.74
CA GLY A 136 -3.08 10.33 1.28
C GLY A 136 -2.04 9.23 1.07
N ASP A 137 -2.46 7.98 1.25
CA ASP A 137 -1.67 6.83 0.83
C ASP A 137 -1.75 6.67 -0.71
N PRO A 138 -0.63 6.55 -1.45
CA PRO A 138 -0.66 6.44 -2.91
C PRO A 138 -1.46 5.24 -3.40
N GLY A 139 -1.66 4.21 -2.57
CA GLY A 139 -2.53 3.08 -2.81
C GLY A 139 -3.93 3.46 -3.30
N ILE A 140 -4.45 4.63 -2.89
CA ILE A 140 -5.75 5.15 -3.31
C ILE A 140 -5.83 5.39 -4.82
N LEU A 141 -4.69 5.63 -5.49
CA LEU A 141 -4.61 5.83 -6.94
C LEU A 141 -5.03 4.60 -7.74
N VAL A 142 -5.27 3.45 -7.10
CA VAL A 142 -5.99 2.31 -7.70
C VAL A 142 -7.31 2.74 -8.35
N ALA A 143 -7.95 3.79 -7.82
CA ALA A 143 -9.15 4.44 -8.36
C ALA A 143 -9.08 4.79 -9.85
N ARG A 144 -7.89 5.12 -10.36
CA ARG A 144 -7.67 5.52 -11.76
C ARG A 144 -7.39 4.35 -12.68
N HIS A 145 -7.06 3.19 -12.11
CA HIS A 145 -6.45 2.08 -12.85
C HIS A 145 -7.13 0.73 -12.63
N ALA A 146 -8.17 0.71 -11.81
CA ALA A 146 -9.04 -0.43 -11.60
C ALA A 146 -10.48 0.07 -11.48
N THR A 147 -11.42 -0.73 -11.99
CA THR A 147 -12.84 -0.41 -11.95
C THR A 147 -13.54 -1.34 -10.98
N ARG A 148 -14.50 -0.81 -10.23
CA ARG A 148 -15.42 -1.62 -9.44
C ARG A 148 -16.15 -2.59 -10.38
N ARG A 149 -16.31 -3.84 -9.94
CA ARG A 149 -16.97 -4.89 -10.74
C ARG A 149 -18.34 -5.20 -10.15
N ARG A 150 -19.18 -5.91 -10.92
CA ARG A 150 -20.41 -6.48 -10.37
C ARG A 150 -20.05 -7.38 -9.18
N ALA A 151 -20.66 -7.11 -8.04
CA ALA A 151 -20.38 -7.86 -6.82
C ALA A 151 -20.77 -9.34 -6.99
N ARG A 152 -19.84 -10.22 -6.62
CA ARG A 152 -20.04 -11.67 -6.48
C ARG A 152 -20.16 -12.07 -5.02
N TRP A 153 -19.63 -11.26 -4.12
CA TRP A 153 -19.59 -11.49 -2.68
C TRP A 153 -20.25 -10.32 -1.95
N GLY A 154 -21.09 -10.62 -0.96
CA GLY A 154 -21.66 -9.59 -0.09
C GLY A 154 -20.57 -8.94 0.77
N LEU A 155 -19.68 -9.75 1.33
CA LEU A 155 -18.60 -9.29 2.20
C LEU A 155 -17.26 -9.92 1.79
N GLY A 156 -16.23 -9.10 1.63
CA GLY A 156 -14.85 -9.53 1.52
C GLY A 156 -14.09 -9.31 2.82
N ILE A 157 -13.43 -10.34 3.33
CA ILE A 157 -12.53 -10.24 4.48
C ILE A 157 -11.10 -10.09 3.97
N VAL A 158 -10.41 -9.01 4.36
CA VAL A 158 -9.01 -8.77 4.04
C VAL A 158 -8.16 -8.88 5.32
N PRO A 159 -7.66 -10.09 5.64
CA PRO A 159 -6.88 -10.30 6.86
C PRO A 159 -5.47 -9.74 6.71
N HIS A 160 -4.93 -9.12 7.77
CA HIS A 160 -3.49 -8.95 7.87
C HIS A 160 -2.79 -10.32 7.92
N GLY A 161 -1.52 -10.39 7.50
CA GLY A 161 -0.75 -11.64 7.47
C GLY A 161 -0.72 -12.39 8.81
N PHE A 162 -0.71 -11.66 9.93
CA PHE A 162 -0.77 -12.19 11.30
C PHE A 162 -2.16 -12.69 11.73
N HIS A 163 -3.23 -12.24 11.08
CA HIS A 163 -4.61 -12.58 11.44
C HIS A 163 -5.23 -13.65 10.52
N ARG A 164 -4.45 -14.27 9.63
CA ARG A 164 -4.95 -15.28 8.67
C ARG A 164 -5.60 -16.50 9.34
N ARG A 165 -5.31 -16.75 10.62
CA ARG A 165 -5.86 -17.85 11.42
C ARG A 165 -6.70 -17.34 12.61
N ASP A 166 -7.09 -16.07 12.60
CA ASP A 166 -7.94 -15.51 13.66
C ASP A 166 -9.33 -16.15 13.64
N GLU A 167 -9.80 -16.56 14.81
CA GLU A 167 -11.05 -17.33 14.96
C GLU A 167 -12.29 -16.48 14.63
N ALA A 168 -12.34 -15.22 15.07
CA ALA A 168 -13.48 -14.35 14.78
C ALA A 168 -13.61 -14.07 13.27
N LEU A 169 -12.48 -13.86 12.58
CA LEU A 169 -12.49 -13.78 11.11
C LEU A 169 -12.92 -15.09 10.45
N ARG A 170 -12.52 -16.24 11.02
CA ARG A 170 -12.90 -17.56 10.52
C ARG A 170 -14.40 -17.77 10.65
N ASP A 171 -15.00 -17.45 11.79
CA ASP A 171 -16.43 -17.59 12.04
C ASP A 171 -17.24 -16.82 10.99
N VAL A 172 -16.92 -15.54 10.78
CA VAL A 172 -17.55 -14.71 9.74
C VAL A 172 -17.35 -15.32 8.35
N SER A 173 -16.15 -15.83 8.06
CA SER A 173 -15.83 -16.39 6.74
C SER A 173 -16.64 -17.63 6.36
N THR A 174 -17.23 -18.33 7.33
CA THR A 174 -18.11 -19.50 7.06
C THR A 174 -19.51 -19.11 6.60
N SER A 175 -19.88 -17.83 6.74
CA SER A 175 -21.20 -17.33 6.36
C SER A 175 -21.38 -17.29 4.84
N ARG A 176 -22.62 -17.50 4.38
CA ARG A 176 -22.95 -17.45 2.94
C ARG A 176 -22.67 -16.06 2.37
N GLY A 177 -22.07 -16.01 1.18
CA GLY A 177 -21.79 -14.75 0.48
C GLY A 177 -20.54 -14.01 0.99
N VAL A 178 -19.78 -14.61 1.91
CA VAL A 178 -18.49 -14.08 2.39
C VAL A 178 -17.34 -14.71 1.63
N THR A 179 -16.29 -13.93 1.39
CA THR A 179 -15.03 -14.42 0.80
C THR A 179 -13.83 -13.91 1.59
N VAL A 180 -12.75 -14.70 1.63
CA VAL A 180 -11.46 -14.28 2.22
C VAL A 180 -10.48 -13.96 1.11
N VAL A 181 -9.93 -12.75 1.15
CA VAL A 181 -8.96 -12.26 0.17
C VAL A 181 -7.55 -12.71 0.55
N ASP A 182 -6.89 -13.43 -0.35
CA ASP A 182 -5.50 -13.86 -0.15
C ASP A 182 -4.52 -12.69 -0.42
N VAL A 183 -4.13 -12.00 0.65
CA VAL A 183 -3.20 -10.84 0.62
C VAL A 183 -1.78 -11.18 0.16
N ALA A 184 -1.40 -12.47 0.09
CA ALA A 184 -0.09 -12.88 -0.41
C ALA A 184 -0.02 -12.94 -1.95
N ARG A 185 -1.16 -12.76 -2.65
CA ARG A 185 -1.21 -12.67 -4.11
C ARG A 185 -0.71 -11.31 -4.60
N GLY A 186 -0.41 -11.23 -5.90
CA GLY A 186 0.01 -9.97 -6.52
C GLY A 186 -1.10 -8.91 -6.52
N PRO A 187 -0.75 -7.61 -6.58
CA PRO A 187 -1.71 -6.51 -6.43
C PRO A 187 -2.91 -6.60 -7.36
N GLY A 188 -2.71 -6.89 -8.66
CA GLY A 188 -3.82 -6.99 -9.61
C GLY A 188 -4.85 -8.08 -9.26
N ALA A 189 -4.39 -9.21 -8.71
CA ALA A 189 -5.30 -10.29 -8.30
C ALA A 189 -6.07 -9.93 -7.03
N VAL A 190 -5.42 -9.29 -6.06
CA VAL A 190 -6.06 -8.86 -4.81
C VAL A 190 -7.04 -7.73 -5.06
N ILE A 191 -6.64 -6.70 -5.81
CA ILE A 191 -7.50 -5.58 -6.21
C ILE A 191 -8.72 -6.11 -6.97
N GLY A 192 -8.51 -7.05 -7.91
CA GLY A 192 -9.60 -7.66 -8.66
C GLY A 192 -10.58 -8.46 -7.79
N HIS A 193 -10.11 -9.11 -6.72
CA HIS A 193 -10.94 -9.84 -5.77
C HIS A 193 -11.71 -8.87 -4.86
N ILE A 194 -11.06 -7.84 -4.35
CA ILE A 194 -11.72 -6.77 -3.58
C ILE A 194 -12.80 -6.09 -4.42
N ALA A 195 -12.54 -5.82 -5.70
CA ALA A 195 -13.50 -5.22 -6.64
C ALA A 195 -14.77 -6.06 -6.90
N GLU A 196 -14.76 -7.36 -6.54
CA GLU A 196 -15.92 -8.25 -6.62
C GLU A 196 -16.75 -8.29 -5.32
N CYS A 197 -16.42 -7.48 -4.32
CA CYS A 197 -17.13 -7.45 -3.03
C CYS A 197 -18.07 -6.23 -2.92
N SER A 198 -19.22 -6.40 -2.28
CA SER A 198 -20.14 -5.27 -1.98
C SER A 198 -19.66 -4.42 -0.80
N ALA A 199 -19.04 -5.05 0.20
CA ALA A 199 -18.42 -4.41 1.37
C ALA A 199 -17.14 -5.15 1.78
N ILE A 200 -16.28 -4.48 2.57
CA ILE A 200 -15.02 -5.03 3.07
C ILE A 200 -14.93 -4.96 4.59
N LEU A 201 -14.58 -6.08 5.22
CA LEU A 201 -14.04 -6.11 6.59
C LEU A 201 -12.53 -6.32 6.48
N SER A 202 -11.74 -5.39 7.03
CA SER A 202 -10.29 -5.48 6.95
C SER A 202 -9.64 -5.50 8.32
N THR A 203 -8.58 -6.30 8.47
CA THR A 203 -7.62 -6.13 9.57
C THR A 203 -6.26 -5.65 9.04
N SER A 204 -6.20 -5.31 7.75
CA SER A 204 -5.04 -4.78 7.03
C SER A 204 -5.33 -3.37 6.52
N LEU A 205 -4.43 -2.41 6.78
CA LEU A 205 -4.61 -1.05 6.26
C LEU A 205 -4.73 -1.03 4.72
N HIS A 206 -3.94 -1.83 4.02
CA HIS A 206 -4.01 -1.91 2.56
C HIS A 206 -5.37 -2.41 2.04
N GLY A 207 -6.07 -3.26 2.79
CA GLY A 207 -7.43 -3.66 2.44
C GLY A 207 -8.40 -2.48 2.47
N LEU A 208 -8.26 -1.60 3.47
CA LEU A 208 -9.04 -0.37 3.61
C LEU A 208 -8.72 0.62 2.48
N ILE A 209 -7.43 0.81 2.18
CA ILE A 209 -6.96 1.68 1.09
C ILE A 209 -7.55 1.29 -0.26
N ILE A 210 -7.52 -0.01 -0.60
CA ILE A 210 -8.08 -0.47 -1.88
C ILE A 210 -9.61 -0.36 -1.90
N ALA A 211 -10.29 -0.66 -0.80
CA ALA A 211 -11.73 -0.51 -0.70
C ALA A 211 -12.14 0.95 -0.97
N ASP A 212 -11.50 1.92 -0.32
CA ASP A 212 -11.75 3.34 -0.53
C ASP A 212 -11.43 3.77 -1.96
N GLY A 213 -10.31 3.31 -2.52
CA GLY A 213 -9.93 3.59 -3.90
C GLY A 213 -10.99 3.11 -4.91
N LEU A 214 -11.68 2.01 -4.61
CA LEU A 214 -12.76 1.46 -5.43
C LEU A 214 -14.17 1.97 -5.03
N GLY A 215 -14.27 2.85 -4.02
CA GLY A 215 -15.54 3.34 -3.49
C GLY A 215 -16.39 2.25 -2.84
N ILE A 216 -15.76 1.22 -2.28
CA ILE A 216 -16.41 0.09 -1.61
C ILE A 216 -16.52 0.39 -0.12
N PRO A 217 -17.73 0.35 0.49
CA PRO A 217 -17.89 0.50 1.93
C PRO A 217 -17.03 -0.49 2.70
N ALA A 218 -16.39 -0.01 3.76
CA ALA A 218 -15.48 -0.83 4.54
C ALA A 218 -15.59 -0.55 6.04
N ALA A 219 -15.24 -1.55 6.83
CA ALA A 219 -14.93 -1.45 8.25
C ALA A 219 -13.56 -2.08 8.50
N TRP A 220 -12.91 -1.68 9.59
CA TRP A 220 -11.70 -2.33 10.04
C TRP A 220 -11.77 -2.74 11.51
N ALA A 221 -10.98 -3.74 11.89
CA ALA A 221 -10.95 -4.24 13.25
C ALA A 221 -9.52 -4.58 13.69
N GLN A 222 -9.22 -4.34 14.95
CA GLN A 222 -8.02 -4.86 15.59
C GLN A 222 -8.22 -6.33 15.99
N ARG A 223 -7.17 -7.13 15.84
CA ARG A 223 -7.15 -8.54 16.26
C ARG A 223 -5.89 -8.84 17.04
N ARG A 224 -5.83 -10.05 17.60
CA ARG A 224 -4.63 -10.59 18.24
C ARG A 224 -3.88 -11.48 17.25
N PRO A 225 -2.54 -11.43 17.22
CA PRO A 225 -1.68 -10.49 17.94
C PRO A 225 -1.87 -9.05 17.42
N ALA A 226 -1.68 -8.06 18.30
CA ALA A 226 -1.77 -6.66 17.88
C ALA A 226 -0.74 -6.36 16.77
N LEU A 227 -1.14 -5.55 15.79
CA LEU A 227 -0.22 -5.12 14.75
C LEU A 227 0.83 -4.17 15.32
N TRP A 228 2.02 -4.18 14.73
CA TRP A 228 3.02 -3.17 15.07
C TRP A 228 2.47 -1.77 14.79
N GLY A 229 2.68 -0.85 15.74
CA GLY A 229 2.12 0.48 15.68
C GLY A 229 0.65 0.60 16.10
N GLY A 230 0.00 -0.51 16.48
CA GLY A 230 -1.40 -0.50 16.90
C GLY A 230 -2.34 0.01 15.82
N ASP A 231 -3.24 0.92 16.19
CA ASP A 231 -4.22 1.54 15.31
C ASP A 231 -3.74 2.86 14.68
N PHE A 232 -2.58 3.40 15.07
CA PHE A 232 -2.08 4.70 14.61
C PHE A 232 -2.20 4.86 13.10
N LYS A 233 -1.74 3.87 12.33
CA LYS A 233 -1.76 3.91 10.86
C LYS A 233 -3.17 3.94 10.26
N PHE A 234 -4.14 3.36 10.95
CA PHE A 234 -5.55 3.40 10.54
C PHE A 234 -6.15 4.77 10.87
N ARG A 235 -5.90 5.31 12.06
CA ARG A 235 -6.35 6.65 12.45
C ARG A 235 -5.79 7.74 11.55
N ASP A 236 -4.49 7.68 11.27
CA ASP A 236 -3.80 8.62 10.39
C ASP A 236 -4.41 8.62 8.97
N TYR A 237 -4.73 7.44 8.45
CA TYR A 237 -5.39 7.31 7.15
C TYR A 237 -6.86 7.73 7.17
N GLU A 238 -7.63 7.33 8.20
CA GLU A 238 -9.05 7.72 8.35
C GLU A 238 -9.21 9.22 8.55
N ALA A 239 -8.26 9.91 9.16
CA ALA A 239 -8.29 11.37 9.29
C ALA A 239 -8.31 12.08 7.93
N VAL A 240 -7.87 11.42 6.85
CA VAL A 240 -8.02 11.89 5.46
C VAL A 240 -9.30 11.38 4.83
N MET A 241 -9.56 10.08 4.90
CA MET A 241 -10.62 9.44 4.10
C MET A 241 -12.00 9.50 4.72
N THR A 242 -12.09 9.65 6.04
CA THR A 242 -13.33 9.72 6.79
C THR A 242 -13.20 10.73 7.94
N PRO A 243 -12.99 12.04 7.64
CA PRO A 243 -12.71 13.03 8.67
C PRO A 243 -13.80 13.07 9.76
N GLY A 244 -13.37 13.10 11.02
CA GLY A 244 -14.29 13.17 12.17
C GLY A 244 -15.06 11.89 12.49
N ARG A 245 -14.82 10.78 11.77
CA ARG A 245 -15.46 9.48 12.05
C ARG A 245 -14.48 8.32 11.89
N THR A 246 -14.76 7.22 12.58
CA THR A 246 -14.02 5.97 12.42
C THR A 246 -14.94 4.85 11.96
N ARG A 247 -14.36 3.94 11.18
CA ARG A 247 -14.96 2.68 10.74
C ARG A 247 -14.37 1.48 11.48
N GLU A 248 -13.74 1.74 12.63
CA GLU A 248 -13.33 0.67 13.53
C GLU A 248 -14.55 -0.01 14.12
N ILE A 249 -14.60 -1.33 14.06
CA ILE A 249 -15.62 -2.14 14.72
C ILE A 249 -14.99 -3.05 15.76
N HIS A 250 -15.74 -3.33 16.82
CA HIS A 250 -15.36 -4.36 17.77
C HIS A 250 -15.77 -5.74 17.22
N LEU A 251 -14.78 -6.53 16.83
CA LEU A 251 -15.00 -7.87 16.31
C LEU A 251 -14.74 -8.92 17.40
N THR A 252 -15.77 -9.70 17.74
CA THR A 252 -15.71 -10.80 18.72
C THR A 252 -16.13 -12.12 18.09
N GLN A 253 -15.90 -13.24 18.79
CA GLN A 253 -16.56 -14.49 18.43
C GLN A 253 -18.08 -14.30 18.48
N GLY A 254 -18.78 -14.80 17.46
CA GLY A 254 -20.22 -14.64 17.32
C GLY A 254 -20.68 -13.33 16.66
N THR A 255 -19.77 -12.39 16.33
CA THR A 255 -20.13 -11.25 15.48
C THR A 255 -20.60 -11.75 14.12
N GLY A 256 -21.84 -11.39 13.74
CA GLY A 256 -22.43 -11.83 12.49
C GLY A 256 -22.11 -10.90 11.33
N VAL A 257 -22.39 -11.37 10.11
CA VAL A 257 -22.28 -10.54 8.89
C VAL A 257 -23.12 -9.26 8.99
N ARG A 258 -24.31 -9.35 9.58
CA ARG A 258 -25.21 -8.20 9.74
C ARG A 258 -24.62 -7.10 10.64
N ASP A 259 -23.92 -7.48 11.71
CA ASP A 259 -23.26 -6.52 12.60
C ASP A 259 -22.14 -5.77 11.87
N ILE A 260 -21.40 -6.49 11.03
CA ILE A 260 -20.36 -5.92 10.17
C ILE A 260 -20.99 -4.98 9.14
N GLU A 261 -22.08 -5.38 8.49
CA GLU A 261 -22.80 -4.56 7.50
C GLU A 261 -23.33 -3.25 8.10
N LEU A 262 -23.66 -3.21 9.39
CA LEU A 262 -24.04 -1.97 10.09
C LEU A 262 -22.82 -1.06 10.37
N GLY A 263 -21.63 -1.63 10.47
CA GLY A 263 -20.40 -0.90 10.76
C GLY A 263 -19.61 -0.45 9.53
N VAL A 264 -19.88 -0.99 8.33
CA VAL A 264 -19.18 -0.57 7.11
C VAL A 264 -19.67 0.79 6.64
N ALA A 265 -18.73 1.63 6.21
CA ALA A 265 -19.06 2.90 5.57
C ALA A 265 -18.09 3.21 4.43
N GLY A 266 -18.60 3.91 3.41
CA GLY A 266 -17.76 4.46 2.34
C GLY A 266 -16.83 5.56 2.86
N PRO A 267 -15.78 5.90 2.10
CA PRO A 267 -15.00 7.11 2.35
C PRO A 267 -15.87 8.37 2.11
N ASP A 268 -15.43 9.50 2.64
CA ASP A 268 -15.95 10.79 2.21
C ASP A 268 -15.58 11.02 0.73
N GLY A 269 -16.57 11.36 -0.10
CA GLY A 269 -16.40 11.42 -1.55
C GLY A 269 -15.45 12.53 -1.99
N ASP A 270 -15.61 13.71 -1.39
CA ASP A 270 -14.82 14.90 -1.72
C ASP A 270 -13.39 14.75 -1.19
N ALA A 271 -13.22 14.31 0.06
CA ALA A 271 -11.90 14.08 0.64
C ALA A 271 -11.12 13.00 -0.12
N ARG A 272 -11.80 11.94 -0.57
CA ARG A 272 -11.19 10.90 -1.40
C ARG A 272 -10.73 11.47 -2.74
N GLU A 273 -11.56 12.23 -3.44
CA GLU A 273 -11.21 12.78 -4.75
C GLU A 273 -10.10 13.83 -4.63
N GLU A 274 -10.13 14.63 -3.57
CA GLU A 274 -9.07 15.58 -3.23
C GLU A 274 -7.72 14.89 -3.01
N ALA A 275 -7.71 13.84 -2.18
CA ALA A 275 -6.50 13.06 -1.93
C ALA A 275 -5.94 12.45 -3.22
N ILE A 276 -6.81 11.89 -4.08
CA ILE A 276 -6.38 11.34 -5.37
C ILE A 276 -5.79 12.44 -6.26
N ARG A 277 -6.48 13.57 -6.42
CA ARG A 277 -6.03 14.69 -7.25
C ARG A 277 -4.69 15.24 -6.77
N SER A 278 -4.58 15.56 -5.48
CA SER A 278 -3.36 16.07 -4.86
C SER A 278 -2.18 15.09 -5.02
N LEU A 279 -2.42 13.78 -4.84
CA LEU A 279 -1.38 12.76 -5.09
C LEU A 279 -0.97 12.70 -6.57
N GLU A 280 -1.91 12.79 -7.52
CA GLU A 280 -1.61 12.80 -8.95
C GLU A 280 -0.76 14.00 -9.35
N GLU A 281 -1.02 15.18 -8.80
CA GLU A 281 -0.26 16.43 -9.03
C GLU A 281 1.21 16.32 -8.58
N THR A 282 1.52 15.44 -7.63
CA THR A 282 2.91 15.19 -7.20
C THR A 282 3.69 14.24 -8.11
N ILE A 283 3.03 13.44 -8.96
CA ILE A 283 3.69 12.41 -9.80
C ILE A 283 4.74 12.99 -10.76
N PRO A 284 4.50 14.14 -11.43
CA PRO A 284 5.52 14.79 -12.25
C PRO A 284 6.75 15.25 -11.48
N LEU A 285 6.63 15.48 -10.17
CA LEU A 285 7.70 15.97 -9.29
C LEU A 285 8.61 14.84 -8.76
N LEU A 286 8.27 13.57 -9.03
CA LEU A 286 9.05 12.42 -8.60
C LEU A 286 10.44 12.41 -9.27
N PRO A 287 11.53 12.07 -8.53
CA PRO A 287 12.91 12.20 -9.00
C PRO A 287 13.32 11.04 -9.92
N THR A 288 12.64 10.95 -11.07
CA THR A 288 12.86 9.91 -12.07
C THR A 288 14.07 10.19 -12.95
N THR A 289 14.64 9.15 -13.55
CA THR A 289 15.77 9.21 -14.47
C THR A 289 15.47 8.41 -15.73
N THR A 290 16.14 8.67 -16.86
CA THR A 290 16.02 7.83 -18.06
C THR A 290 16.94 6.61 -18.01
N GLU A 291 16.59 5.50 -18.67
CA GLU A 291 17.35 4.23 -18.68
C GLU A 291 18.86 4.40 -18.99
N ARG A 292 19.21 5.32 -19.88
CA ARG A 292 20.60 5.64 -20.27
C ARG A 292 21.49 6.05 -19.10
N VAL A 293 20.94 6.76 -18.11
CA VAL A 293 21.65 7.17 -16.89
C VAL A 293 21.74 6.00 -15.91
N TRP A 294 20.70 5.18 -15.82
CA TRP A 294 20.62 4.08 -14.86
C TRP A 294 21.60 2.94 -15.14
N ARG A 295 21.84 2.59 -16.43
CA ARG A 295 22.88 1.60 -16.80
C ARG A 295 24.27 2.03 -16.33
N SER A 296 24.57 3.34 -16.31
CA SER A 296 25.85 3.85 -15.81
C SER A 296 25.99 3.78 -14.28
N PHE A 297 24.89 3.67 -13.53
CA PHE A 297 24.87 3.45 -12.08
C PHE A 297 24.89 1.95 -11.73
N ALA A 298 24.14 1.12 -12.46
CA ALA A 298 24.10 -0.33 -12.26
C ALA A 298 25.46 -1.02 -12.55
N LEU A 299 26.23 -0.49 -13.50
CA LEU A 299 27.57 -0.99 -13.82
C LEU A 299 28.65 -0.59 -12.79
N ARG A 300 28.39 0.40 -11.93
CA ARG A 300 29.38 0.88 -10.93
C ARG A 300 29.34 0.15 -9.59
N GLY A 301 28.43 -0.82 -9.43
CA GLY A 301 28.25 -1.53 -8.15
C GLY A 301 27.66 -0.61 -7.09
N VAL A 302 26.48 -0.93 -6.58
CA VAL A 302 25.98 -0.30 -5.37
C VAL A 302 26.79 -0.91 -4.21
N PRO A 303 27.57 -0.14 -3.44
CA PRO A 303 28.22 -0.66 -2.24
C PRO A 303 27.15 -1.14 -1.27
N GLU A 304 27.37 -2.30 -0.63
CA GLU A 304 26.48 -2.90 0.36
C GLU A 304 26.18 -1.99 1.56
#